data_AF-A0A2S6T1L0-F1
#
_entry.id   AF-A0A2S6T1L0-F1
#
_cell.length_a   1.000
_cell.length_b   1.000
_cell.length_c   1.000
_cell.angle_alpha   90.00
_cell.angle_beta   90.00
_cell.angle_gamma   90.00
#
_symmetry.space_group_name_H-M   'P 1'
#
loop_
_entity.id
_entity.type
_entity.pdbx_description
1 polymer ?
#
loop_
_entity_poly.entity_id
_entity_poly.type
_entity_poly.pdbx_seq_one_letter_code
_entity_poly.pdbx_strand_id
1 'polypeptide(L)'
;GGKAIVSFPNFGHWKIRLQLLLTGKTPITEGLPYVWYETPNIHFFTIKDFQALCKQSNIIIEKSIALTSKGRQFEISPGISGANLFTSEAIFLLSYQNFTPIKLQSKQKTFVSNSALVN
;
A
#
# COMPACT_ATOMS: atom_id res chain seq x y z
N GLY A 1 9.90 14.62 -7.70
CA GLY A 1 10.00 13.41 -6.86
C GLY A 1 8.70 13.21 -6.12
N GLY A 2 8.34 11.96 -5.78
CA GLY A 2 7.07 11.64 -5.11
C GLY A 2 6.38 10.36 -5.58
N LYS A 3 7.09 9.45 -6.26
CA LYS A 3 6.57 8.15 -6.68
C LYS A 3 7.32 7.01 -6.01
N ALA A 4 6.61 5.93 -5.71
CA ALA A 4 7.18 4.71 -5.14
C ALA A 4 6.62 3.48 -5.87
N ILE A 5 7.43 2.42 -5.97
CA ILE A 5 6.97 1.12 -6.47
C ILE A 5 6.92 0.16 -5.29
N VAL A 6 5.80 -0.55 -5.14
CA VAL A 6 5.60 -1.55 -4.10
C VAL A 6 5.19 -2.86 -4.75
N SER A 7 5.87 -3.95 -4.41
CA SER A 7 5.49 -5.31 -4.82
C SER A 7 5.36 -6.23 -3.62
N PHE A 8 4.42 -7.17 -3.69
CA PHE A 8 4.19 -8.15 -2.63
C PHE A 8 3.44 -9.39 -3.14
N PRO A 9 3.67 -10.56 -2.53
CA PRO A 9 2.86 -11.75 -2.79
C PRO A 9 1.42 -11.55 -2.30
N ASN A 10 0.43 -11.90 -3.12
CA ASN A 10 -0.97 -11.74 -2.77
C ASN A 10 -1.50 -12.95 -1.98
N PHE A 11 -1.68 -12.77 -0.67
CA PHE A 11 -2.28 -13.79 0.20
C PHE A 11 -3.73 -14.15 -0.12
N GLY A 12 -4.41 -13.32 -0.91
CA GLY A 12 -5.77 -13.59 -1.37
C GLY A 12 -5.86 -14.75 -2.36
N HIS A 13 -4.74 -15.21 -2.91
CA HIS A 13 -4.69 -16.20 -3.98
C HIS A 13 -5.36 -17.53 -3.60
N TRP A 14 -6.08 -18.14 -4.56
CA TRP A 14 -6.89 -19.34 -4.32
C TRP A 14 -6.11 -20.51 -3.72
N LYS A 15 -4.86 -20.73 -4.16
CA LYS A 15 -4.00 -21.81 -3.62
C LYS A 15 -3.75 -21.66 -2.12
N ILE A 16 -3.47 -20.43 -1.67
CA ILE A 16 -3.21 -20.12 -0.25
C ILE A 16 -4.48 -20.41 0.56
N ARG A 17 -5.63 -19.94 0.07
CA ARG A 17 -6.95 -20.19 0.69
C ARG A 17 -7.27 -21.68 0.78
N LEU A 18 -7.06 -22.43 -0.31
CA LEU A 18 -7.34 -23.87 -0.33
C LEU A 18 -6.40 -24.65 0.57
N GLN A 19 -5.11 -24.32 0.59
CA GLN A 19 -4.15 -25.00 1.46
C GLN A 19 -4.50 -24.78 2.94
N LEU A 20 -4.85 -23.55 3.32
CA LEU A 20 -5.33 -23.27 4.67
C LEU A 20 -6.62 -24.03 4.98
N LEU A 21 -7.59 -24.01 4.05
CA LEU A 21 -8.88 -24.70 4.21
C LEU A 21 -8.71 -26.23 4.37
N LEU A 22 -7.84 -26.85 3.59
CA LEU A 22 -7.68 -28.31 3.54
C LEU A 22 -6.75 -28.84 4.63
N THR A 23 -5.70 -28.09 4.99
CA THR A 23 -4.68 -28.56 5.94
C THR A 23 -4.85 -27.98 7.35
N GLY A 24 -5.60 -26.88 7.48
CA GLY A 24 -5.71 -26.13 8.73
C GLY A 24 -4.40 -25.49 9.20
N LYS A 25 -3.36 -25.45 8.36
CA LYS A 25 -2.02 -24.93 8.69
C LYS A 25 -1.66 -23.74 7.81
N THR A 26 -0.78 -22.88 8.34
CA THR A 26 -0.20 -21.77 7.58
C THR A 26 0.47 -22.31 6.31
N PRO A 27 0.09 -21.80 5.13
CA PRO A 27 0.59 -22.32 3.87
C PRO A 27 2.06 -21.93 3.67
N ILE A 28 2.88 -22.93 3.32
CA ILE A 28 4.26 -22.72 2.86
C ILE A 28 4.18 -22.56 1.34
N THR A 29 4.67 -21.42 0.83
CA THR A 29 4.65 -21.09 -0.60
C THR A 29 5.96 -20.43 -1.00
N GLU A 30 6.20 -20.18 -2.29
CA GLU A 30 7.38 -19.43 -2.74
C GLU A 30 7.47 -18.03 -2.11
N GLY A 31 6.33 -17.36 -1.90
CA GLY A 31 6.27 -16.07 -1.21
C GLY A 31 6.30 -16.18 0.33
N LEU A 32 6.28 -17.41 0.87
CA LEU A 32 6.25 -17.74 2.29
C LEU A 32 7.06 -19.03 2.54
N PRO A 33 8.38 -19.01 2.35
CA PRO A 33 9.17 -20.21 2.42
C PRO A 33 9.42 -20.67 3.87
N TYR A 34 9.03 -19.86 4.86
CA TYR A 34 9.28 -20.10 6.27
C TYR A 34 8.04 -20.62 7.00
N VAL A 35 8.27 -21.39 8.05
CA VAL A 35 7.23 -21.78 9.01
C VAL A 35 6.79 -20.58 9.85
N TRP A 36 5.55 -20.62 10.34
CA TRP A 36 4.89 -19.49 10.99
C TRP A 36 5.61 -18.97 12.24
N TYR A 37 6.39 -19.82 12.93
CA TYR A 37 7.12 -19.49 14.14
C TYR A 37 8.55 -19.00 13.90
N GLU A 38 9.05 -19.06 12.67
CA GLU A 38 10.44 -18.68 12.33
C GLU A 38 10.55 -17.34 11.62
N THR A 39 9.44 -16.65 11.35
CA THR A 39 9.48 -15.45 10.50
C THR A 39 9.40 -14.14 11.27
N PRO A 40 10.52 -13.37 11.40
CA PRO A 40 10.45 -12.03 11.93
C PRO A 40 9.88 -11.08 10.86
N ASN A 41 8.80 -10.38 11.22
CA ASN A 41 8.20 -9.27 10.45
C ASN A 41 7.56 -9.64 9.09
N ILE A 42 6.76 -10.71 9.03
CA ILE A 42 5.84 -10.90 7.89
C ILE A 42 4.45 -10.35 8.21
N HIS A 43 3.99 -9.46 7.33
CA HIS A 43 2.60 -9.05 7.27
C HIS A 43 1.90 -9.81 6.14
N PHE A 44 0.90 -10.62 6.49
CA PHE A 44 0.05 -11.29 5.52
C PHE A 44 -1.07 -10.34 5.09
N PHE A 45 -1.05 -9.91 3.82
CA PHE A 45 -2.09 -9.03 3.31
C PHE A 45 -2.41 -9.31 1.85
N THR A 46 -3.63 -8.97 1.47
CA THR A 46 -4.16 -9.16 0.12
C THR A 46 -4.11 -7.86 -0.67
N ILE A 47 -4.37 -7.94 -1.98
CA ILE A 47 -4.50 -6.74 -2.83
C ILE A 47 -5.56 -5.79 -2.26
N LYS A 48 -6.67 -6.33 -1.75
CA LYS A 48 -7.75 -5.52 -1.18
C LYS A 48 -7.32 -4.80 0.10
N ASP A 49 -6.55 -5.46 0.96
CA ASP A 49 -6.04 -4.84 2.19
C ASP A 49 -5.08 -3.69 1.86
N PHE A 50 -4.20 -3.89 0.87
CA PHE A 50 -3.29 -2.84 0.41
C PHE A 50 -4.03 -1.65 -0.22
N GLN A 51 -5.03 -1.90 -1.05
CA GLN A 51 -5.86 -0.84 -1.63
C GLN A 51 -6.61 -0.05 -0.54
N ALA A 52 -7.11 -0.74 0.49
CA ALA A 52 -7.74 -0.09 1.64
C ALA A 52 -6.75 0.76 2.44
N LEU A 53 -5.54 0.25 2.68
CA LEU A 53 -4.46 1.01 3.32
C LEU A 53 -4.11 2.27 2.54
N CYS A 54 -3.88 2.17 1.23
CA CYS A 54 -3.58 3.32 0.39
C CYS A 54 -4.68 4.39 0.48
N LYS A 55 -5.95 3.97 0.46
CA LYS A 55 -7.10 4.85 0.63
C LYS A 55 -7.11 5.55 2.00
N GLN A 56 -6.80 4.82 3.08
CA GLN A 56 -6.74 5.38 4.43
C GLN A 56 -5.55 6.32 4.64
N SER A 57 -4.44 6.09 3.94
CA SER A 57 -3.20 6.85 4.06
C SER A 57 -3.07 8.01 3.06
N ASN A 58 -4.13 8.34 2.29
CA ASN A 58 -4.09 9.35 1.22
C ASN A 58 -2.97 9.10 0.19
N ILE A 59 -2.70 7.82 -0.10
CA ILE A 59 -1.74 7.39 -1.12
C ILE A 59 -2.52 7.18 -2.42
N ILE A 60 -2.03 7.77 -3.50
CA ILE A 60 -2.59 7.62 -4.84
C ILE A 60 -1.95 6.40 -5.49
N ILE A 61 -2.79 5.48 -5.96
CA ILE A 61 -2.35 4.37 -6.80
C ILE A 61 -2.45 4.83 -8.26
N GLU A 62 -1.32 5.06 -8.92
CA GLU A 62 -1.28 5.48 -10.32
C GLU A 62 -1.42 4.29 -11.28
N LYS A 63 -0.82 3.15 -10.93
CA LYS A 63 -0.87 1.93 -11.74
C LYS A 63 -0.86 0.70 -10.85
N SER A 64 -1.60 -0.31 -11.28
CA SER A 64 -1.70 -1.58 -10.57
C SER A 64 -1.52 -2.73 -11.55
N ILE A 65 -0.49 -3.54 -11.38
CA ILE A 65 -0.19 -4.69 -12.25
C ILE A 65 -0.28 -5.96 -11.40
N ALA A 66 -0.99 -6.95 -11.91
CA ALA A 66 -1.05 -8.29 -11.35
C ALA A 66 -0.19 -9.24 -12.17
N LEU A 67 0.55 -10.10 -11.48
CA LEU A 67 1.26 -11.23 -12.04
C LEU A 67 0.54 -12.52 -11.65
N THR A 68 0.38 -13.41 -12.63
CA THR A 68 -0.09 -14.79 -12.39
C THR A 68 1.11 -15.72 -12.19
N SER A 69 0.88 -16.89 -11.57
CA SER A 69 1.93 -17.91 -11.41
C SER A 69 2.51 -18.44 -12.73
N LYS A 70 1.90 -18.13 -13.87
CA LYS A 70 2.38 -18.48 -15.21
C LYS A 70 3.15 -17.34 -15.90
N GLY A 71 3.49 -16.28 -15.16
CA GLY A 71 4.20 -15.11 -15.70
C GLY A 71 3.35 -14.16 -16.54
N ARG A 72 2.04 -14.41 -16.70
CA ARG A 72 1.15 -13.46 -17.39
C ARG A 72 0.91 -12.25 -16.51
N GLN A 73 1.01 -11.07 -17.11
CA GLN A 73 0.70 -9.78 -16.49
C GLN A 73 -0.64 -9.23 -16.97
N PHE A 74 -1.39 -8.59 -16.09
CA PHE A 74 -2.60 -7.85 -16.44
C PHE A 74 -2.80 -6.67 -15.49
N GLU A 75 -3.57 -5.68 -15.91
CA GLU A 75 -3.86 -4.50 -15.09
C GLU A 75 -4.99 -4.80 -14.10
N ILE A 76 -4.84 -4.35 -12.85
CA ILE A 76 -5.87 -4.47 -11.83
C ILE A 76 -6.81 -3.26 -11.97
N SER A 77 -7.88 -3.43 -12.74
CA SER A 77 -8.89 -2.38 -12.95
C SER A 77 -10.01 -2.45 -11.90
N PRO A 78 -10.64 -1.30 -11.54
CA PRO A 78 -11.84 -1.26 -10.72
C PRO A 78 -12.98 -2.00 -11.43
N GLY A 79 -13.30 -3.22 -10.99
CA GLY A 79 -14.32 -4.07 -11.62
C GLY A 79 -13.91 -5.54 -11.74
N ILE A 80 -12.62 -5.86 -11.65
CA ILE A 80 -12.14 -7.25 -11.64
C ILE A 80 -12.30 -7.83 -10.22
N SER A 81 -13.51 -8.29 -9.89
CA SER A 81 -13.83 -8.88 -8.58
C SER A 81 -12.95 -10.09 -8.23
N GLY A 82 -12.39 -10.76 -9.24
CA GLY A 82 -11.53 -11.93 -9.11
C GLY A 82 -10.02 -11.64 -9.01
N ALA A 83 -9.58 -10.37 -9.07
CA ALA A 83 -8.15 -10.05 -9.09
C ALA A 83 -7.43 -10.62 -7.85
N ASN A 84 -8.09 -10.54 -6.70
CA ASN A 84 -7.57 -11.08 -5.45
C ASN A 84 -7.42 -12.61 -5.45
N LEU A 85 -8.16 -13.33 -6.29
CA LEU A 85 -8.18 -14.80 -6.31
C LEU A 85 -7.10 -15.35 -7.25
N PHE A 86 -6.84 -14.70 -8.38
CA PHE A 86 -5.99 -15.20 -9.46
C PHE A 86 -4.60 -14.56 -9.55
N THR A 87 -4.35 -13.50 -8.78
CA THR A 87 -3.05 -12.82 -8.75
C THR A 87 -2.13 -13.49 -7.74
N SER A 88 -0.94 -13.90 -8.15
CA SER A 88 0.08 -14.45 -7.24
C SER A 88 0.94 -13.35 -6.63
N GLU A 89 1.30 -12.33 -7.42
CA GLU A 89 2.08 -11.18 -6.97
C GLU A 89 1.50 -9.91 -7.57
N ALA A 90 1.47 -8.83 -6.80
CA ALA A 90 0.96 -7.55 -7.24
C ALA A 90 2.06 -6.48 -7.18
N ILE A 91 2.05 -5.57 -8.16
CA ILE A 91 2.99 -4.46 -8.29
C ILE A 91 2.17 -3.17 -8.43
N PHE A 92 2.47 -2.19 -7.60
CA PHE A 92 1.80 -0.90 -7.58
C PHE A 92 2.78 0.23 -7.81
N LEU A 93 2.41 1.16 -8.68
CA LEU A 93 3.03 2.48 -8.76
C LEU A 93 2.19 3.44 -7.93
N LEU A 94 2.83 4.03 -6.94
CA LEU A 94 2.22 4.95 -5.98
C LEU A 94 2.72 6.36 -6.22
N SER A 95 1.88 7.33 -5.87
CA SER A 95 2.29 8.70 -5.62
C SER A 95 1.59 9.25 -4.37
N TYR A 96 2.09 10.35 -3.83
CA TYR A 96 1.48 11.01 -2.68
C TYR A 96 0.77 12.29 -3.12
N GLN A 97 -0.36 12.61 -2.48
CA GLN A 97 -1.06 13.86 -2.75
C GLN A 97 -0.31 15.04 -2.13
N ASN A 98 0.29 15.88 -2.96
CA ASN A 98 0.97 17.08 -2.49
C ASN A 98 -0.03 18.00 -1.77
N PHE A 99 0.16 18.21 -0.48
CA PHE A 99 -0.62 19.17 0.29
C PHE A 99 -0.19 20.57 -0.12
N THR A 100 -1.11 21.36 -0.70
CA THR A 100 -0.85 22.77 -0.91
C THR A 100 -1.00 23.49 0.43
N PRO A 101 0.05 24.09 1.00
CA PRO A 101 -0.09 24.82 2.23
C PRO A 101 -1.06 25.98 2.00
N ILE A 102 -2.07 26.10 2.86
CA ILE A 102 -2.98 27.24 2.86
C ILE A 102 -2.11 28.48 3.14
N LYS A 103 -1.96 29.34 2.13
CA LYS A 103 -1.29 30.63 2.30
C LYS A 103 -2.18 31.51 3.17
N LEU A 104 -1.93 31.52 4.48
CA LEU A 104 -2.56 32.47 5.39
C LEU A 104 -2.09 33.88 5.01
N GLN A 105 -2.91 34.62 4.27
CA GLN A 105 -2.73 36.04 4.04
C GLN A 105 -3.01 36.76 5.37
N SER A 106 -2.01 36.88 6.24
CA SER A 106 -2.13 37.72 7.44
C SER A 106 -2.34 39.16 7.01
N LYS A 107 -3.51 39.72 7.33
CA LYS A 107 -3.89 41.10 6.98
C LYS A 107 -3.40 42.14 8.00
N GLN A 108 -2.57 41.77 8.98
CA GLN A 108 -2.03 42.70 9.97
C GLN A 108 -0.53 42.51 10.16
N LYS A 109 0.25 43.27 9.39
CA LYS A 109 1.60 43.68 9.78
C LYS A 109 1.51 45.00 10.53
N THR A 110 1.21 44.94 11.82
CA THR A 110 1.53 46.05 12.73
C THR A 110 2.30 45.47 13.89
N PHE A 111 3.57 45.15 13.65
CA PHE A 111 4.53 44.99 14.74
C PHE A 111 4.81 46.40 15.26
N VAL A 112 4.13 46.79 16.34
CA VAL A 112 4.48 47.98 17.10
C VAL A 112 5.87 47.73 17.68
N SER A 113 6.86 48.45 17.16
CA SER A 113 8.20 48.54 17.74
C SER A 113 8.11 49.40 18.99
N ASN A 114 7.77 48.80 20.13
CA ASN A 114 8.10 49.42 21.41
C ASN A 114 9.59 49.17 21.65
N SER A 115 10.40 50.15 21.26
CA SER A 115 11.76 50.33 21.73
C SER A 115 11.74 50.36 23.26
N ALA A 116 12.27 49.31 23.89
CA ALA A 116 12.58 49.32 25.30
C ALA A 116 13.65 50.38 25.55
N LEU A 117 13.24 51.52 26.13
CA LEU A 117 14.15 52.46 26.75
C LEU A 117 14.78 51.76 27.95
N VAL A 118 16.04 51.39 27.83
CA VAL A 118 16.90 51.00 28.95
C VAL A 118 17.48 52.29 29.51
N ASN A 119 17.06 52.65 30.72
CA ASN A 119 17.77 53.59 31.60
C ASN A 119 18.78 52.82 32.44
#